data_AF-A0A2E6EA83-F1
#
_entry.id   AF-A0A2E6EA83-F1
#
_cell.length_a   1.000
_cell.length_b   1.000
_cell.length_c   1.000
_cell.angle_alpha   90.00
_cell.angle_beta   90.00
_cell.angle_gamma   90.00
#
_symmetry.space_group_name_H-M   'P 1'
#
loop_
_entity.id
_entity.type
_entity.pdbx_description
1 polymer ?
#
loop_
_entity_poly.entity_id
_entity_poly.type
_entity_poly.pdbx_seq_one_letter_code
_entity_poly.pdbx_strand_id
1 'polypeptide(L)'
;MASVKDKELYQKMDMHSEQLAGRTQQTFFSAEESERFVYPEAYEVDFAKRAEFDAQDMEITDVNLEIRKLMSQSFGHIVVKNPNAKHSLGVGILNRLKLDFEGSLGYFGCGLIDGPNVHVAGRVGWSCAENMMSGTVLIEKNAGSTFGAAIRGGDLVCKGDVGSRTGIDQKGGTIIVGGRTGAFTGFMMQ
;
A
#
# COMPACT_ATOMS: atom_id res chain seq x y z
N MET A 1 5.90 -19.02 19.38
CA MET A 1 6.31 -20.28 18.74
C MET A 1 5.57 -20.38 17.42
N ALA A 2 6.29 -20.28 16.30
CA ALA A 2 5.74 -20.48 14.96
C ALA A 2 5.06 -21.85 14.91
N SER A 3 3.79 -21.88 14.53
CA SER A 3 2.99 -23.11 14.53
C SER A 3 3.30 -23.93 13.27
N VAL A 4 3.04 -25.23 13.32
CA VAL A 4 3.42 -26.25 12.31
C VAL A 4 2.96 -25.93 10.87
N LYS A 5 2.05 -24.96 10.66
CA LYS A 5 1.63 -24.49 9.33
C LYS A 5 2.75 -23.79 8.54
N ASP A 6 3.74 -23.22 9.19
CA ASP A 6 4.81 -22.46 8.50
C ASP A 6 5.76 -23.37 7.69
N LYS A 7 5.89 -24.67 8.06
CA LYS A 7 6.80 -25.61 7.39
C LYS A 7 6.39 -25.97 5.96
N GLU A 8 5.09 -26.04 5.66
CA GLU A 8 4.60 -26.34 4.31
C GLU A 8 4.83 -25.16 3.35
N LEU A 9 4.92 -23.94 3.87
CA LEU A 9 5.12 -22.72 3.09
C LEU A 9 6.56 -22.64 2.55
N TYR A 10 7.57 -22.81 3.41
CA TYR A 10 8.98 -22.80 3.01
C TYR A 10 9.31 -23.91 1.99
N GLN A 11 8.65 -25.05 2.11
CA GLN A 11 8.78 -26.15 1.16
C GLN A 11 8.11 -25.84 -0.19
N LYS A 12 6.93 -25.19 -0.21
CA LYS A 12 6.29 -24.73 -1.46
C LYS A 12 7.07 -23.64 -2.17
N MET A 13 7.75 -22.77 -1.42
CA MET A 13 8.60 -21.69 -1.95
C MET A 13 9.99 -22.19 -2.41
N ASP A 14 10.25 -23.50 -2.29
CA ASP A 14 11.54 -24.13 -2.58
C ASP A 14 12.73 -23.39 -1.94
N MET A 15 12.54 -22.89 -0.72
CA MET A 15 13.55 -22.17 0.06
C MET A 15 14.56 -23.10 0.75
N HIS A 16 14.50 -24.39 0.43
CA HIS A 16 15.40 -25.44 0.94
C HIS A 16 16.34 -26.00 -0.14
N SER A 17 16.08 -25.69 -1.41
CA SER A 17 17.02 -25.97 -2.50
C SER A 17 18.00 -24.80 -2.63
N GLU A 18 19.28 -25.11 -2.85
CA GLU A 18 20.28 -24.10 -3.18
C GLU A 18 20.02 -23.58 -4.60
N GLN A 19 19.16 -22.56 -4.71
CA GLN A 19 18.72 -22.03 -5.99
C GLN A 19 19.84 -21.33 -6.78
N LEU A 20 20.98 -21.05 -6.14
CA LEU A 20 22.12 -20.36 -6.77
C LEU A 20 23.18 -21.31 -7.33
N ALA A 21 23.09 -22.61 -7.06
CA ALA A 21 24.05 -23.58 -7.59
C ALA A 21 24.00 -23.59 -9.14
N GLY A 22 25.09 -23.21 -9.78
CA GLY A 22 25.19 -23.13 -11.24
C GLY A 22 24.55 -21.88 -11.87
N ARG A 23 24.01 -20.95 -11.06
CA ARG A 23 23.55 -19.64 -11.52
C ARG A 23 24.66 -18.61 -11.35
N THR A 24 24.77 -17.69 -12.30
CA THR A 24 25.70 -16.56 -12.19
C THR A 24 25.05 -15.50 -11.27
N GLN A 25 25.84 -14.66 -10.58
CA GLN A 25 25.31 -13.51 -9.82
C GLN A 25 24.62 -12.46 -10.71
N GLN A 26 24.62 -12.65 -12.03
CA GLN A 26 23.99 -11.73 -12.96
C GLN A 26 22.48 -11.97 -12.91
N THR A 27 21.76 -10.98 -12.39
CA THR A 27 20.30 -10.97 -12.39
C THR A 27 19.85 -10.42 -13.73
N PHE A 28 19.23 -11.26 -14.56
CA PHE A 28 18.61 -10.84 -15.81
C PHE A 28 17.14 -10.55 -15.55
N PHE A 29 16.71 -9.32 -15.83
CA PHE A 29 15.30 -8.95 -15.76
C PHE A 29 14.63 -9.34 -17.08
N SER A 30 13.63 -10.21 -17.02
CA SER A 30 12.70 -10.40 -18.14
C SER A 30 11.34 -9.80 -17.76
N ALA A 31 10.81 -8.95 -18.63
CA ALA A 31 9.45 -8.42 -18.45
C ALA A 31 8.38 -9.53 -18.53
N GLU A 32 8.73 -10.69 -19.09
CA GLU A 32 7.85 -11.86 -19.22
C GLU A 32 7.67 -12.60 -17.89
N GLU A 33 8.59 -12.43 -16.93
CA GLU A 33 8.53 -13.05 -15.59
C GLU A 33 7.61 -12.26 -14.63
N SER A 34 6.43 -11.87 -15.12
CA SER A 34 5.50 -10.99 -14.40
C SER A 34 5.05 -11.55 -13.03
N GLU A 35 5.08 -12.87 -12.90
CA GLU A 35 4.79 -13.65 -11.70
C GLU A 35 5.77 -13.34 -10.55
N ARG A 36 6.97 -12.83 -10.86
CA ARG A 36 7.97 -12.42 -9.85
C ARG A 36 7.75 -11.00 -9.32
N PHE A 37 6.80 -10.24 -9.85
CA PHE A 37 6.46 -8.89 -9.40
C PHE A 37 5.28 -8.85 -8.40
N VAL A 38 4.87 -10.02 -7.90
CA VAL A 38 3.80 -10.19 -6.90
C VAL A 38 4.27 -11.10 -5.77
N TYR A 39 3.62 -10.99 -4.61
CA TYR A 39 3.91 -11.86 -3.47
C TYR A 39 3.33 -13.27 -3.72
N PRO A 40 3.98 -14.34 -3.24
CA PRO A 40 3.49 -15.72 -3.42
C PRO A 40 2.08 -15.98 -2.88
N GLU A 41 1.66 -15.24 -1.85
CA GLU A 41 0.32 -15.34 -1.26
C GLU A 41 -0.63 -14.24 -1.73
N ALA A 42 -0.23 -13.44 -2.72
CA ALA A 42 -1.12 -12.44 -3.29
C ALA A 42 -2.31 -13.13 -3.97
N TYR A 43 -3.52 -12.76 -3.56
CA TYR A 43 -4.74 -13.11 -4.27
C TYR A 43 -4.72 -12.71 -5.75
N GLU A 44 -5.16 -13.65 -6.60
CA GLU A 44 -5.56 -13.40 -7.98
C GLU A 44 -6.87 -12.60 -8.01
N VAL A 45 -6.81 -11.38 -8.55
CA VAL A 45 -7.94 -10.46 -8.58
C VAL A 45 -8.24 -9.97 -9.98
N ASP A 46 -9.53 -9.75 -10.27
CA ASP A 46 -9.99 -9.15 -11.52
C ASP A 46 -10.25 -7.65 -11.29
N PHE A 47 -9.45 -6.81 -11.92
CA PHE A 47 -9.58 -5.34 -11.85
C PHE A 47 -10.92 -4.80 -12.38
N ALA A 48 -11.62 -5.55 -13.25
CA ALA A 48 -12.96 -5.19 -13.70
C ALA A 48 -14.04 -5.58 -12.69
N LYS A 49 -13.76 -6.54 -11.79
CA LYS A 49 -14.69 -7.00 -10.78
C LYS A 49 -14.68 -6.05 -9.58
N ARG A 50 -15.75 -5.25 -9.48
CA ARG A 50 -15.91 -4.21 -8.45
C ARG A 50 -16.80 -4.65 -7.29
N ALA A 51 -16.36 -4.35 -6.07
CA ALA A 51 -17.18 -4.43 -4.86
C ALA A 51 -17.15 -3.08 -4.11
N GLU A 52 -18.21 -2.83 -3.34
CA GLU A 52 -18.29 -1.67 -2.46
C GLU A 52 -18.95 -2.06 -1.14
N PHE A 53 -18.54 -1.42 -0.05
CA PHE A 53 -19.17 -1.60 1.26
C PHE A 53 -19.11 -0.30 2.08
N ASP A 54 -20.02 -0.18 3.05
CA ASP A 54 -20.13 0.97 3.93
C ASP A 54 -19.38 0.72 5.25
N ALA A 55 -18.42 1.59 5.57
CA ALA A 55 -17.59 1.51 6.76
C ALA A 55 -18.11 2.36 7.93
N GLN A 56 -19.26 3.04 7.79
CA GLN A 56 -19.75 4.00 8.78
C GLN A 56 -19.79 3.41 10.21
N ASP A 57 -20.42 2.24 10.35
CA ASP A 57 -20.65 1.55 11.62
C ASP A 57 -19.70 0.37 11.85
N MET A 58 -18.59 0.30 11.09
CA MET A 58 -17.59 -0.76 11.22
C MET A 58 -16.42 -0.32 12.10
N GLU A 59 -15.85 -1.27 12.86
CA GLU A 59 -14.57 -1.06 13.52
C GLU A 59 -13.41 -1.11 12.51
N ILE A 60 -12.29 -0.45 12.86
CA ILE A 60 -11.11 -0.34 11.97
C ILE A 60 -10.64 -1.69 11.46
N THR A 61 -10.56 -2.68 12.36
CA THR A 61 -10.12 -4.03 12.03
C THR A 61 -11.08 -4.70 11.04
N ASP A 62 -12.38 -4.52 11.23
CA ASP A 62 -13.40 -5.14 10.37
C ASP A 62 -13.34 -4.57 8.95
N VAL A 63 -13.09 -3.27 8.80
CA VAL A 63 -12.91 -2.64 7.48
C VAL A 63 -11.71 -3.26 6.74
N ASN A 64 -10.57 -3.39 7.42
CA ASN A 64 -9.38 -3.99 6.81
C ASN A 64 -9.56 -5.48 6.50
N LEU A 65 -10.28 -6.21 7.36
CA LEU A 65 -10.61 -7.62 7.11
C LEU A 65 -11.58 -7.78 5.94
N GLU A 66 -12.55 -6.88 5.78
CA GLU A 66 -13.48 -6.93 4.64
C GLU A 66 -12.75 -6.66 3.32
N ILE A 67 -11.79 -5.71 3.28
CA ILE A 67 -10.94 -5.51 2.10
C ILE A 67 -10.19 -6.81 1.76
N ARG A 68 -9.58 -7.49 2.75
CA ARG A 68 -8.89 -8.77 2.54
C ARG A 68 -9.81 -9.88 2.04
N LYS A 69 -11.01 -9.97 2.61
CA LYS A 69 -12.03 -10.95 2.21
C LYS A 69 -12.50 -10.71 0.77
N LEU A 70 -12.70 -9.46 0.37
CA LEU A 70 -13.08 -9.14 -1.01
C LEU A 70 -11.94 -9.47 -1.99
N MET A 71 -10.68 -9.21 -1.64
CA MET A 71 -9.54 -9.65 -2.45
C MET A 71 -9.51 -11.17 -2.61
N SER A 72 -9.77 -11.93 -1.54
CA SER A 72 -9.83 -13.40 -1.62
C SER A 72 -11.01 -13.94 -2.46
N GLN A 73 -11.96 -13.08 -2.81
CA GLN A 73 -13.09 -13.36 -3.71
C GLN A 73 -12.84 -12.82 -5.13
N SER A 74 -11.58 -12.51 -5.43
CA SER A 74 -11.09 -11.99 -6.71
C SER A 74 -11.61 -10.61 -7.09
N PHE A 75 -12.09 -9.80 -6.13
CA PHE A 75 -12.41 -8.40 -6.41
C PHE A 75 -11.10 -7.59 -6.52
N GLY A 76 -10.80 -7.10 -7.71
CA GLY A 76 -9.64 -6.24 -7.99
C GLY A 76 -9.95 -4.75 -7.95
N HIS A 77 -11.22 -4.38 -7.75
CA HIS A 77 -11.62 -2.99 -7.48
C HIS A 77 -12.53 -2.93 -6.25
N ILE A 78 -12.04 -2.37 -5.16
CA ILE A 78 -12.78 -2.27 -3.90
C ILE A 78 -13.02 -0.80 -3.56
N VAL A 79 -14.25 -0.46 -3.18
CA VAL A 79 -14.62 0.89 -2.76
C VAL A 79 -15.13 0.88 -1.32
N VAL A 80 -14.48 1.66 -0.47
CA VAL A 80 -14.83 1.83 0.95
C VAL A 80 -15.57 3.15 1.13
N LYS A 81 -16.85 3.07 1.48
CA LYS A 81 -17.71 4.24 1.70
C LYS A 81 -17.66 4.68 3.17
N ASN A 82 -17.81 5.98 3.40
CA ASN A 82 -17.89 6.58 4.74
C ASN A 82 -16.78 6.13 5.73
N PRO A 83 -15.47 6.21 5.36
CA PRO A 83 -14.37 5.78 6.23
C PRO A 83 -14.20 6.62 7.51
N ASN A 84 -14.93 7.74 7.66
CA ASN A 84 -15.07 8.54 8.87
C ASN A 84 -13.73 8.96 9.55
N ALA A 85 -12.68 9.22 8.76
CA ALA A 85 -11.35 9.59 9.25
C ALA A 85 -10.76 8.58 10.27
N LYS A 86 -11.22 7.32 10.23
CA LYS A 86 -10.66 6.24 11.02
C LYS A 86 -9.19 6.03 10.68
N HIS A 87 -8.40 5.71 11.70
CA HIS A 87 -6.96 5.53 11.56
C HIS A 87 -6.64 4.15 10.98
N SER A 88 -5.46 4.01 10.37
CA SER A 88 -4.91 2.73 9.93
C SER A 88 -5.80 1.94 8.96
N LEU A 89 -6.58 2.62 8.13
CA LEU A 89 -7.36 1.99 7.06
C LEU A 89 -6.47 1.74 5.83
N GLY A 90 -6.67 0.59 5.18
CA GLY A 90 -5.92 0.21 3.98
C GLY A 90 -4.44 -0.08 4.23
N VAL A 91 -4.05 -0.38 5.47
CA VAL A 91 -2.66 -0.70 5.83
C VAL A 91 -2.29 -2.13 5.48
N GLY A 92 -1.04 -2.35 5.10
CA GLY A 92 -0.51 -3.70 4.86
C GLY A 92 -1.19 -4.41 3.69
N ILE A 93 -1.61 -3.67 2.67
CA ILE A 93 -2.15 -4.20 1.42
C ILE A 93 -0.98 -4.50 0.50
N LEU A 94 -0.64 -5.79 0.40
CA LEU A 94 0.49 -6.33 -0.38
C LEU A 94 0.02 -6.98 -1.69
N ASN A 95 -1.09 -6.50 -2.22
CA ASN A 95 -1.75 -6.99 -3.41
C ASN A 95 -1.87 -5.85 -4.42
N ARG A 96 -1.73 -6.17 -5.70
CA ARG A 96 -2.10 -5.25 -6.78
C ARG A 96 -3.61 -5.25 -6.92
N LEU A 97 -4.25 -4.13 -6.62
CA LEU A 97 -5.68 -3.88 -6.87
C LEU A 97 -5.93 -2.39 -6.99
N LYS A 98 -7.16 -2.02 -7.35
CA LYS A 98 -7.69 -0.67 -7.19
C LYS A 98 -8.47 -0.55 -5.89
N LEU A 99 -8.09 0.39 -5.03
CA LEU A 99 -8.74 0.64 -3.75
C LEU A 99 -9.16 2.11 -3.65
N ASP A 100 -10.46 2.38 -3.65
CA ASP A 100 -10.99 3.74 -3.53
C ASP A 100 -11.60 3.95 -2.15
N PHE A 101 -11.30 5.08 -1.52
CA PHE A 101 -11.93 5.54 -0.28
C PHE A 101 -12.80 6.77 -0.56
N GLU A 102 -14.11 6.63 -0.44
CA GLU A 102 -15.10 7.70 -0.58
C GLU A 102 -15.23 8.48 0.74
N GLY A 103 -14.16 9.17 1.11
CA GLY A 103 -14.11 9.99 2.31
C GLY A 103 -12.69 10.27 2.77
N SER A 104 -12.56 10.75 4.01
CA SER A 104 -11.25 11.05 4.61
C SER A 104 -10.72 9.86 5.40
N LEU A 105 -9.39 9.71 5.41
CA LEU A 105 -8.69 8.75 6.27
C LEU A 105 -7.99 9.47 7.42
N GLY A 106 -7.82 8.75 8.52
CA GLY A 106 -7.11 9.23 9.70
C GLY A 106 -5.60 9.08 9.59
N TYR A 107 -4.95 8.87 10.73
CA TYR A 107 -3.50 8.65 10.80
C TYR A 107 -3.13 7.28 10.23
N PHE A 108 -1.94 7.17 9.66
CA PHE A 108 -1.36 5.94 9.11
C PHE A 108 -2.20 5.25 8.03
N GLY A 109 -3.12 5.98 7.38
CA GLY A 109 -3.89 5.43 6.26
C GLY A 109 -2.96 4.96 5.14
N CYS A 110 -3.24 3.80 4.56
CA CYS A 110 -2.49 3.25 3.42
C CYS A 110 -0.98 3.04 3.68
N GLY A 111 -0.55 2.91 4.94
CA GLY A 111 0.83 2.58 5.27
C GLY A 111 1.17 1.11 4.99
N LEU A 112 2.46 0.80 4.81
CA LEU A 112 3.00 -0.55 4.58
C LEU A 112 2.39 -1.25 3.35
N ILE A 113 1.98 -0.48 2.35
CA ILE A 113 1.42 -1.03 1.10
C ILE A 113 2.52 -1.36 0.10
N ASP A 114 2.24 -2.33 -0.75
CA ASP A 114 3.10 -2.70 -1.87
C ASP A 114 2.28 -3.15 -3.08
N GLY A 115 2.21 -2.28 -4.09
CA GLY A 115 1.58 -2.55 -5.37
C GLY A 115 0.17 -2.00 -5.64
N PRO A 116 -0.69 -1.62 -4.67
CA PRO A 116 -2.04 -1.18 -4.99
C PRO A 116 -2.06 0.22 -5.62
N ASN A 117 -3.13 0.49 -6.37
CA ASN A 117 -3.51 1.82 -6.82
C ASN A 117 -4.64 2.32 -5.92
N VAL A 118 -4.31 3.26 -5.04
CA VAL A 118 -5.23 3.81 -4.04
C VAL A 118 -5.69 5.20 -4.43
N HIS A 119 -6.99 5.46 -4.31
CA HIS A 119 -7.59 6.79 -4.44
C HIS A 119 -8.31 7.18 -3.15
N VAL A 120 -8.08 8.39 -2.66
CA VAL A 120 -8.77 8.93 -1.47
C VAL A 120 -9.44 10.24 -1.84
N ALA A 121 -10.77 10.25 -1.84
CA ALA A 121 -11.58 11.42 -2.20
C ALA A 121 -11.52 12.56 -1.14
N GLY A 122 -11.16 12.22 0.10
CA GLY A 122 -11.09 13.14 1.22
C GLY A 122 -9.68 13.63 1.57
N ARG A 123 -9.53 14.04 2.82
CA ARG A 123 -8.23 14.39 3.43
C ARG A 123 -7.60 13.15 4.05
N VAL A 124 -6.29 13.18 4.28
CA VAL A 124 -5.60 12.15 5.05
C VAL A 124 -4.84 12.73 6.23
N GLY A 125 -4.70 11.94 7.28
CA GLY A 125 -4.00 12.35 8.51
C GLY A 125 -2.48 12.18 8.44
N TRP A 126 -1.87 12.22 9.63
CA TRP A 126 -0.43 12.02 9.85
C TRP A 126 0.04 10.66 9.29
N SER A 127 1.20 10.61 8.60
CA SER A 127 1.87 9.38 8.16
C SER A 127 1.08 8.55 7.13
N CYS A 128 0.22 9.19 6.34
CA CYS A 128 -0.39 8.49 5.21
C CYS A 128 0.70 7.95 4.27
N ALA A 129 0.54 6.70 3.83
CA ALA A 129 1.47 5.97 2.97
C ALA A 129 2.90 5.82 3.53
N GLU A 130 3.04 5.80 4.86
CA GLU A 130 4.32 5.46 5.50
C GLU A 130 4.81 4.07 5.07
N ASN A 131 6.11 3.94 4.80
CA ASN A 131 6.75 2.70 4.35
C ASN A 131 6.10 2.10 3.07
N MET A 132 5.52 2.93 2.20
CA MET A 132 5.05 2.47 0.89
C MET A 132 6.23 1.93 0.05
N MET A 133 6.05 0.74 -0.52
CA MET A 133 7.09 0.02 -1.28
C MET A 133 6.92 0.17 -2.79
N SER A 134 5.69 0.11 -3.29
CA SER A 134 5.33 0.35 -4.69
C SER A 134 3.84 0.63 -4.82
N GLY A 135 3.38 0.93 -6.05
CA GLY A 135 1.99 1.28 -6.36
C GLY A 135 1.79 2.79 -6.51
N THR A 136 0.53 3.23 -6.47
CA THR A 136 0.17 4.65 -6.55
C THR A 136 -0.81 4.99 -5.44
N VAL A 137 -0.67 6.14 -4.79
CA VAL A 137 -1.65 6.68 -3.85
C VAL A 137 -1.98 8.11 -4.24
N LEU A 138 -3.23 8.40 -4.58
CA LEU A 138 -3.71 9.73 -4.93
C LEU A 138 -4.66 10.27 -3.86
N ILE A 139 -4.31 11.41 -3.28
CA ILE A 139 -5.13 12.15 -2.32
C ILE A 139 -5.73 13.38 -3.02
N GLU A 140 -7.06 13.47 -3.05
CA GLU A 140 -7.78 14.57 -3.70
C GLU A 140 -7.69 15.90 -2.94
N LYS A 141 -7.55 15.85 -1.61
CA LYS A 141 -7.50 17.06 -0.76
C LYS A 141 -6.12 17.21 -0.10
N ASN A 142 -6.08 17.66 1.15
CA ASN A 142 -4.86 17.90 1.90
C ASN A 142 -4.42 16.65 2.67
N ALA A 143 -3.12 16.56 2.94
CA ALA A 143 -2.53 15.53 3.79
C ALA A 143 -1.88 16.11 5.06
N GLY A 144 -1.74 15.27 6.08
CA GLY A 144 -1.09 15.62 7.34
C GLY A 144 0.44 15.72 7.23
N SER A 145 1.07 15.87 8.39
CA SER A 145 2.54 15.80 8.53
C SER A 145 3.06 14.39 8.19
N THR A 146 4.37 14.27 7.96
CA THR A 146 5.09 13.02 7.63
C THR A 146 4.45 12.18 6.52
N PHE A 147 3.77 12.84 5.60
CA PHE A 147 3.21 12.24 4.41
C PHE A 147 4.31 11.50 3.64
N GLY A 148 4.13 10.19 3.40
CA GLY A 148 5.14 9.35 2.76
C GLY A 148 6.41 9.12 3.57
N ALA A 149 6.34 9.11 4.91
CA ALA A 149 7.49 8.79 5.75
C ALA A 149 8.12 7.44 5.36
N ALA A 150 9.45 7.40 5.24
CA ALA A 150 10.22 6.21 4.89
C ALA A 150 9.73 5.47 3.63
N ILE A 151 9.11 6.19 2.67
CA ILE A 151 8.73 5.64 1.38
C ILE A 151 9.97 5.09 0.66
N ARG A 152 9.83 3.91 0.06
CA ARG A 152 10.89 3.19 -0.65
C ARG A 152 10.64 3.10 -2.16
N GLY A 153 9.39 3.23 -2.58
CA GLY A 153 9.01 3.20 -4.00
C GLY A 153 7.55 3.55 -4.23
N GLY A 154 7.17 3.63 -5.50
CA GLY A 154 5.83 4.04 -5.94
C GLY A 154 5.64 5.55 -6.02
N ASP A 155 4.44 5.96 -6.42
CA ASP A 155 4.05 7.36 -6.62
C ASP A 155 2.99 7.78 -5.61
N LEU A 156 3.35 8.72 -4.73
CA LEU A 156 2.48 9.28 -3.70
C LEU A 156 2.12 10.72 -4.07
N VAL A 157 0.86 10.96 -4.42
CA VAL A 157 0.39 12.23 -4.97
C VAL A 157 -0.66 12.86 -4.04
N CYS A 158 -0.46 14.12 -3.68
CA CYS A 158 -1.44 14.93 -2.96
C CYS A 158 -1.78 16.17 -3.81
N LYS A 159 -3.05 16.34 -4.19
CA LYS A 159 -3.48 17.51 -4.98
C LYS A 159 -3.47 18.81 -4.15
N GLY A 160 -3.70 18.71 -2.83
CA GLY A 160 -3.72 19.84 -1.92
C GLY A 160 -2.39 20.10 -1.20
N ASP A 161 -2.49 20.75 -0.03
CA ASP A 161 -1.36 21.03 0.85
C ASP A 161 -0.98 19.80 1.70
N VAL A 162 0.31 19.71 2.08
CA VAL A 162 0.82 18.69 3.00
C VAL A 162 1.54 19.32 4.20
N GLY A 163 1.56 18.60 5.33
CA GLY A 163 2.17 19.06 6.56
C GLY A 163 3.71 19.00 6.57
N SER A 164 4.27 19.22 7.76
CA SER A 164 5.72 19.19 8.00
C SER A 164 6.29 17.78 7.86
N ARG A 165 7.60 17.67 7.58
CA ARG A 165 8.34 16.40 7.48
C ARG A 165 7.83 15.46 6.39
N THR A 166 7.21 16.00 5.34
CA THR A 166 6.82 15.21 4.16
C THR A 166 8.06 14.52 3.57
N GLY A 167 7.99 13.22 3.28
CA GLY A 167 9.12 12.44 2.79
C GLY A 167 10.28 12.29 3.79
N ILE A 168 10.01 12.38 5.11
CA ILE A 168 11.06 12.13 6.11
C ILE A 168 11.61 10.72 5.98
N ASP A 169 12.94 10.59 5.96
CA ASP A 169 13.66 9.31 5.80
C ASP A 169 13.31 8.55 4.51
N GLN A 170 12.83 9.24 3.47
CA GLN A 170 12.56 8.65 2.15
C GLN A 170 13.82 7.98 1.57
N LYS A 171 13.64 6.78 1.00
CA LYS A 171 14.69 5.94 0.38
C LYS A 171 14.51 5.73 -1.12
N GLY A 172 13.34 6.08 -1.66
CA GLY A 172 12.99 5.92 -3.06
C GLY A 172 11.55 6.35 -3.34
N GLY A 173 11.07 6.12 -4.56
CA GLY A 173 9.73 6.54 -4.99
C GLY A 173 9.61 8.05 -5.22
N THR A 174 8.39 8.50 -5.55
CA THR A 174 8.08 9.88 -5.88
C THR A 174 7.00 10.41 -4.94
N ILE A 175 7.22 11.59 -4.34
CA ILE A 175 6.16 12.34 -3.66
C ILE A 175 5.86 13.61 -4.46
N ILE A 176 4.61 13.75 -4.92
CA ILE A 176 4.15 14.91 -5.70
C ILE A 176 3.12 15.68 -4.88
N VAL A 177 3.35 16.96 -4.68
CA VAL A 177 2.46 17.86 -3.94
C VAL A 177 2.01 18.98 -4.86
N GLY A 178 0.69 19.08 -5.07
CA GLY A 178 0.08 20.13 -5.89
C GLY A 178 -0.07 21.47 -5.18
N GLY A 179 -0.12 21.47 -3.84
CA GLY A 179 -0.17 22.67 -3.01
C GLY A 179 1.17 23.03 -2.37
N ARG A 180 1.12 23.42 -1.10
CA ARG A 180 2.30 23.79 -0.28
C ARG A 180 2.77 22.63 0.58
N THR A 181 4.06 22.62 0.88
CA THR A 181 4.69 21.67 1.80
C THR A 181 5.10 22.36 3.11
N GLY A 182 5.08 21.62 4.22
CA GLY A 182 5.49 22.12 5.53
C GLY A 182 7.01 22.09 5.76
N ALA A 183 7.43 22.58 6.93
CA ALA A 183 8.84 22.61 7.32
C ALA A 183 9.46 21.21 7.37
N PHE A 184 10.78 21.11 7.15
CA PHE A 184 11.54 19.85 7.17
C PHE A 184 11.08 18.81 6.13
N THR A 185 10.48 19.24 5.03
CA THR A 185 10.22 18.35 3.88
C THR A 185 11.54 17.78 3.34
N GLY A 186 11.58 16.48 3.06
CA GLY A 186 12.78 15.75 2.61
C GLY A 186 13.84 15.55 3.70
N PHE A 187 13.52 15.78 4.98
CA PHE A 187 14.49 15.59 6.05
C PHE A 187 14.98 14.13 6.11
N MET A 188 16.29 13.91 6.10
CA MET A 188 16.92 12.58 6.07
C MET A 188 16.61 11.74 4.81
N MET A 189 16.14 12.35 3.72
CA MET A 189 16.01 11.67 2.42
C MET A 189 17.39 11.26 1.89
N GLN A 190 17.47 10.06 1.31
CA GLN A 190 18.67 9.47 0.67
C GLN A 190 18.35 9.11 -0.78
#